data_AF-A0A661P0K4-F1
#
_entry.id   AF-A0A661P0K4-F1
#
_cell.length_a   1.000
_cell.length_b   1.000
_cell.length_c   1.000
_cell.angle_alpha   90.00
_cell.angle_beta   90.00
_cell.angle_gamma   90.00
#
_symmetry.space_group_name_H-M   'P 1'
#
loop_
_entity.id
_entity.type
_entity.pdbx_description
1 polymer ?
#
loop_
_entity_poly.entity_id
_entity_poly.type
_entity_poly.pdbx_seq_one_letter_code
_entity_poly.pdbx_strand_id
1 'polypeptide(L)'
;DPARVYYTCGQCDGNASGRVEYVPVSGGTPTVVASDQAAPVSIAAAGSTVFWVNRDGQQVFVSDTGGTVTELTDEADAADGVASAGGQLYWTASNEDHLYRMPATGGTVELLAAGQAYGFGVAADDDHVYWVAGPSVMRTSTSGQPVAYVSGQNLPFMVALDDANVVWTDYGAGTVMQAPK
;
A
#
# COMPACT_ATOMS: atom_id res chain seq x y z
N ASP A 1 6.83 -8.48 8.90
CA ASP A 1 7.04 -9.63 9.79
C ASP A 1 7.26 -10.89 8.95
N PRO A 2 8.41 -11.59 9.05
CA PRO A 2 8.67 -12.78 8.26
C PRO A 2 7.83 -14.00 8.65
N ALA A 3 7.14 -13.98 9.79
CA ALA A 3 6.37 -15.12 10.29
C ALA A 3 4.87 -15.07 9.93
N ARG A 4 4.38 -13.95 9.38
CA ARG A 4 2.95 -13.69 9.17
C ARG A 4 2.68 -13.17 7.77
N VAL A 5 1.59 -13.64 7.18
CA VAL A 5 0.98 -13.06 5.98
C VAL A 5 -0.23 -12.25 6.43
N TYR A 6 -0.17 -10.94 6.22
CA TYR A 6 -1.29 -10.04 6.48
C TYR A 6 -2.12 -9.86 5.21
N TYR A 7 -3.44 -9.76 5.37
CA TYR A 7 -4.34 -9.51 4.25
C TYR A 7 -5.60 -8.78 4.70
N THR A 8 -6.24 -8.09 3.77
CA THR A 8 -7.55 -7.49 3.96
C THR A 8 -8.62 -8.41 3.40
N CYS A 9 -9.81 -8.33 3.99
CA CYS A 9 -10.99 -9.00 3.47
C CYS A 9 -12.16 -8.03 3.45
N GLY A 10 -12.61 -7.65 2.25
CA GLY A 10 -13.71 -6.69 2.08
C GLY A 10 -15.07 -7.26 2.46
N GLN A 11 -15.32 -8.54 2.21
CA GLN A 11 -16.57 -9.24 2.51
C GLN A 11 -16.26 -10.66 2.98
N CYS A 12 -15.90 -10.80 4.25
CA CYS A 12 -15.64 -12.12 4.84
C CYS A 12 -16.88 -12.64 5.58
N ASP A 13 -17.09 -13.96 5.48
CA ASP A 13 -18.12 -14.71 6.20
C ASP A 13 -19.56 -14.21 6.03
N GLY A 14 -19.86 -13.61 4.88
CA GLY A 14 -21.19 -13.05 4.59
C GLY A 14 -21.53 -11.80 5.41
N ASN A 15 -20.55 -11.20 6.10
CA ASN A 15 -20.73 -9.96 6.84
C ASN A 15 -20.47 -8.75 5.92
N ALA A 16 -21.23 -7.67 6.13
CA ALA A 16 -21.10 -6.44 5.33
C ALA A 16 -19.82 -5.67 5.67
N SER A 17 -19.32 -5.82 6.90
CA SER A 17 -18.10 -5.15 7.38
C SER A 17 -16.86 -6.00 7.09
N GLY A 18 -15.82 -5.35 6.55
CA GLY A 18 -14.54 -5.98 6.24
C GLY A 18 -13.66 -6.20 7.47
N ARG A 19 -12.55 -6.93 7.28
CA ARG A 19 -11.57 -7.25 8.32
C ARG A 19 -10.14 -7.11 7.82
N VAL A 20 -9.23 -6.86 8.76
CA VAL A 20 -7.79 -7.00 8.58
C VAL A 20 -7.36 -8.22 9.40
N GLU A 21 -6.66 -9.14 8.77
CA GLU A 21 -6.33 -10.44 9.35
C GLU A 21 -4.87 -10.80 9.05
N TYR A 22 -4.35 -11.78 9.79
CA TYR A 22 -3.12 -12.46 9.41
C TYR A 22 -3.21 -13.97 9.61
N VAL A 23 -2.38 -14.70 8.87
CA VAL A 23 -2.14 -16.12 9.07
C VAL A 23 -0.63 -16.36 9.23
N PRO A 24 -0.18 -17.32 10.07
CA PRO A 24 1.22 -17.72 10.09
C PRO A 24 1.66 -18.21 8.71
N VAL A 25 2.91 -17.93 8.32
CA VAL A 25 3.49 -18.43 7.05
C VAL A 25 3.51 -19.96 7.00
N SER A 26 3.58 -20.62 8.16
CA SER A 26 3.42 -22.08 8.28
C SER A 26 2.00 -22.59 8.02
N GLY A 27 1.03 -21.69 7.77
CA GLY A 27 -0.39 -21.97 7.76
C GLY A 27 -1.00 -22.01 9.16
N GLY A 28 -2.34 -22.06 9.22
CA GLY A 28 -3.10 -22.11 10.46
C GLY A 28 -4.43 -21.38 10.36
N THR A 29 -5.07 -21.16 11.51
CA THR A 29 -6.28 -20.35 11.62
C THR A 29 -5.93 -18.87 11.52
N PRO A 30 -6.63 -18.08 10.68
CA PRO A 30 -6.47 -16.64 10.68
C PRO A 30 -6.73 -15.99 12.03
N THR A 31 -5.98 -14.95 12.34
CA THR A 31 -6.19 -14.09 13.50
C THR A 31 -6.66 -12.73 13.04
N VAL A 32 -7.73 -12.22 13.65
CA VAL A 32 -8.27 -10.88 13.36
C VAL A 32 -7.39 -9.83 14.02
N VAL A 33 -6.92 -8.87 13.22
CA VAL A 33 -6.23 -7.65 13.68
C VAL A 33 -7.23 -6.53 13.93
N ALA A 34 -8.18 -6.36 13.01
CA ALA A 34 -9.25 -5.37 13.10
C ALA A 34 -10.54 -5.92 12.50
N SER A 35 -11.66 -5.69 13.19
CA SER A 35 -13.01 -5.93 12.69
C SER A 35 -13.67 -4.63 12.25
N ASP A 36 -14.84 -4.74 11.62
CA ASP A 36 -15.72 -3.62 11.31
C ASP A 36 -15.08 -2.55 10.42
N GLN A 37 -14.24 -2.99 9.48
CA GLN A 37 -13.54 -2.12 8.55
C GLN A 37 -14.39 -1.83 7.31
N ALA A 38 -14.32 -0.59 6.83
CA ALA A 38 -15.16 -0.10 5.75
C ALA A 38 -14.47 -0.35 4.39
N ALA A 39 -14.66 -1.56 3.85
CA ALA A 39 -14.05 -2.01 2.59
C ALA A 39 -12.52 -1.82 2.56
N PRO A 40 -11.75 -2.56 3.40
CA PRO A 40 -10.29 -2.47 3.41
C PRO A 40 -9.68 -3.00 2.10
N VAL A 41 -8.87 -2.19 1.40
CA VAL A 41 -8.38 -2.47 0.03
C VAL A 41 -6.87 -2.59 -0.12
N SER A 42 -6.09 -2.02 0.81
CA SER A 42 -4.64 -2.09 0.77
C SER A 42 -4.06 -2.21 2.18
N ILE A 43 -2.88 -2.82 2.28
CA ILE A 43 -2.23 -3.15 3.54
C ILE A 43 -0.71 -3.12 3.43
N ALA A 44 -0.06 -2.58 4.46
CA ALA A 44 1.38 -2.59 4.67
C ALA A 44 1.71 -3.02 6.11
N ALA A 45 2.90 -3.55 6.33
CA ALA A 45 3.34 -3.96 7.66
C ALA A 45 4.78 -3.51 7.94
N ALA A 46 4.99 -2.88 9.10
CA ALA A 46 6.30 -2.53 9.62
C ALA A 46 6.51 -3.21 10.98
N GLY A 47 7.29 -4.29 11.01
CA GLY A 47 7.39 -5.12 12.22
C GLY A 47 6.05 -5.73 12.60
N SER A 48 5.57 -5.44 13.82
CA SER A 48 4.26 -5.86 14.35
C SER A 48 3.13 -4.87 14.07
N THR A 49 3.46 -3.69 13.53
CA THR A 49 2.50 -2.64 13.21
C THR A 49 1.96 -2.86 11.81
N VAL A 50 0.64 -2.76 11.67
CA VAL A 50 -0.10 -2.96 10.43
C VAL A 50 -0.78 -1.65 10.06
N PHE A 51 -0.67 -1.28 8.80
CA PHE A 51 -1.30 -0.11 8.21
C PHE A 51 -2.22 -0.56 7.10
N TRP A 52 -3.40 0.03 6.98
CA TRP A 52 -4.32 -0.31 5.90
C TRP A 52 -5.16 0.88 5.48
N VAL A 53 -5.74 0.76 4.30
CA VAL A 53 -6.63 1.74 3.70
C VAL A 53 -8.04 1.18 3.65
N ASN A 54 -9.00 1.92 4.19
CA ASN A 54 -10.43 1.67 3.99
C ASN A 54 -10.92 2.51 2.82
N ARG A 55 -11.47 1.85 1.79
CA ARG A 55 -11.96 2.55 0.59
C ARG A 55 -13.17 3.41 0.90
N ASP A 56 -14.05 2.92 1.76
CA ASP A 56 -15.20 3.69 2.23
C ASP A 56 -14.70 4.61 3.34
N GLY A 57 -14.68 5.91 3.07
CA GLY A 57 -14.05 6.92 3.93
C GLY A 57 -12.65 7.32 3.49
N GLN A 58 -11.97 6.49 2.67
CA GLN A 58 -10.64 6.77 2.09
C GLN A 58 -9.57 7.17 3.12
N GLN A 59 -9.54 6.48 4.25
CA GLN A 59 -8.68 6.79 5.41
C GLN A 59 -7.54 5.78 5.56
N VAL A 60 -6.41 6.24 6.10
CA VAL A 60 -5.29 5.38 6.52
C VAL A 60 -5.39 5.07 8.01
N PHE A 61 -5.46 3.79 8.33
CA PHE A 61 -5.54 3.28 9.70
C PHE A 61 -4.24 2.58 10.10
N VAL A 62 -3.97 2.57 11.40
CA VAL A 62 -2.86 1.86 12.03
C VAL A 62 -3.35 1.03 13.21
N SER A 63 -2.71 -0.12 13.42
CA SER A 63 -2.79 -0.85 14.68
C SER A 63 -1.55 -1.72 14.86
N ASP A 64 -1.07 -1.84 16.09
CA ASP A 64 -0.21 -2.96 16.44
C ASP A 64 -1.04 -4.26 16.39
N THR A 65 -0.43 -5.38 16.02
CA THR A 65 -1.16 -6.66 15.91
C THR A 65 -1.86 -7.02 17.25
N GLY A 66 -3.18 -6.83 17.31
CA GLY A 66 -4.01 -7.02 18.52
C GLY A 66 -4.18 -5.77 19.41
N GLY A 67 -3.74 -4.61 18.95
CA GLY A 67 -3.86 -3.30 19.61
C GLY A 67 -5.10 -2.51 19.18
N THR A 68 -5.17 -1.27 19.64
CA THR A 68 -6.26 -0.33 19.30
C THR A 68 -6.10 0.20 17.89
N VAL A 69 -7.14 0.03 17.07
CA VAL A 69 -7.24 0.66 15.75
C VAL A 69 -7.31 2.18 15.90
N THR A 70 -6.42 2.89 15.23
CA THR A 70 -6.36 4.35 15.23
C THR A 70 -6.34 4.86 13.78
N GLU A 71 -7.12 5.90 13.48
CA GLU A 71 -6.99 6.66 12.25
C GLU A 71 -5.72 7.51 12.34
N LEU A 72 -4.80 7.35 11.38
CA LEU A 72 -3.46 7.93 11.49
C LEU A 72 -3.42 9.40 11.03
N THR A 73 -4.29 9.77 10.11
CA THR A 73 -4.44 11.13 9.58
C THR A 73 -5.82 11.30 8.94
N ASP A 74 -6.40 12.48 9.07
CA ASP A 74 -7.60 12.93 8.36
C ASP A 74 -7.26 13.59 7.00
N GLU A 75 -5.96 13.78 6.71
CA GLU A 75 -5.44 14.32 5.44
C GLU A 75 -5.18 13.23 4.39
N ALA A 76 -5.58 11.98 4.65
CA ALA A 76 -5.41 10.87 3.70
C ALA A 76 -6.59 10.70 2.73
N ASP A 77 -7.44 11.72 2.58
CA ASP A 77 -8.54 11.71 1.62
C ASP A 77 -8.09 11.13 0.27
N ALA A 78 -8.87 10.18 -0.23
CA ALA A 78 -8.58 9.42 -1.44
C ALA A 78 -7.42 8.42 -1.45
N ALA A 79 -6.91 7.97 -0.30
CA ALA A 79 -5.94 6.88 -0.26
C ALA A 79 -6.48 5.59 -0.91
N ASP A 80 -5.64 4.93 -1.72
CA ASP A 80 -5.94 3.64 -2.35
C ASP A 80 -4.91 2.55 -2.01
N GLY A 81 -3.63 2.82 -2.29
CA GLY A 81 -2.52 1.94 -1.96
C GLY A 81 -1.69 2.45 -0.80
N VAL A 82 -1.15 1.57 0.04
CA VAL A 82 -0.23 1.95 1.13
C VAL A 82 1.03 1.08 1.13
N ALA A 83 2.17 1.70 1.43
CA ALA A 83 3.46 1.04 1.63
C ALA A 83 4.21 1.65 2.84
N SER A 84 5.09 0.88 3.45
CA SER A 84 5.94 1.33 4.57
C SER A 84 7.39 0.94 4.36
N ALA A 85 8.33 1.87 4.54
CA ALA A 85 9.78 1.62 4.48
C ALA A 85 10.55 2.71 5.23
N GLY A 86 11.72 2.40 5.81
CA GLY A 86 12.56 3.39 6.48
C GLY A 86 11.90 4.21 7.60
N GLY A 87 10.84 3.70 8.24
CA GLY A 87 10.04 4.45 9.24
C GLY A 87 9.05 5.46 8.65
N GLN A 88 8.84 5.44 7.34
CA GLN A 88 7.87 6.24 6.61
C GLN A 88 6.71 5.39 6.11
N LEU A 89 5.56 6.03 5.97
CA LEU A 89 4.42 5.54 5.20
C LEU A 89 4.30 6.32 3.90
N TYR A 90 3.84 5.64 2.86
CA TYR A 90 3.58 6.18 1.55
C TYR A 90 2.21 5.71 1.10
N TRP A 91 1.42 6.59 0.48
CA TRP A 91 0.16 6.19 -0.12
C TRP A 91 -0.13 6.94 -1.41
N THR A 92 -0.78 6.24 -2.32
CA THR A 92 -1.34 6.81 -3.54
C THR A 92 -2.72 7.38 -3.25
N ALA A 93 -3.01 8.56 -3.81
CA ALA A 93 -4.31 9.20 -3.73
C ALA A 93 -4.86 9.46 -5.13
N SER A 94 -5.73 8.56 -5.64
CA SER A 94 -6.11 8.56 -7.06
C SER A 94 -7.01 9.73 -7.48
N ASN A 95 -7.85 10.24 -6.57
CA ASN A 95 -8.74 11.37 -6.90
C ASN A 95 -7.98 12.69 -7.07
N GLU A 96 -6.81 12.81 -6.44
CA GLU A 96 -5.99 14.02 -6.47
C GLU A 96 -4.81 13.94 -7.42
N ASP A 97 -4.58 12.75 -7.96
CA ASP A 97 -3.35 12.43 -8.67
C ASP A 97 -2.10 12.77 -7.83
N HIS A 98 -2.02 12.25 -6.60
CA HIS A 98 -0.91 12.48 -5.67
C HIS A 98 -0.29 11.19 -5.10
N LEU A 99 1.00 11.28 -4.77
CA LEU A 99 1.72 10.37 -3.89
C LEU A 99 2.11 11.14 -2.65
N TYR A 100 1.67 10.66 -1.49
CA TYR A 100 1.94 11.27 -0.20
C TYR A 100 2.88 10.42 0.63
N ARG A 101 3.48 11.04 1.64
CA ARG A 101 4.19 10.35 2.71
C ARG A 101 4.00 11.01 4.05
N MET A 102 4.27 10.27 5.11
CA MET A 102 4.38 10.78 6.48
C MET A 102 5.20 9.81 7.36
N PRO A 103 5.69 10.25 8.53
CA PRO A 103 6.27 9.32 9.50
C PRO A 103 5.26 8.23 9.89
N ALA A 104 5.71 6.97 9.91
CA ALA A 104 4.85 5.83 10.24
C ALA A 104 4.29 5.87 11.67
N THR A 105 4.87 6.72 12.53
CA THR A 105 4.42 7.00 13.90
C THR A 105 3.38 8.10 14.00
N GLY A 106 2.91 8.67 12.89
CA GLY A 106 2.12 9.90 12.88
C GLY A 106 2.99 11.14 12.67
N GLY A 107 2.41 12.21 12.13
CA GLY A 107 3.10 13.47 11.87
C GLY A 107 2.55 14.24 10.68
N THR A 108 3.33 15.18 10.18
CA THR A 108 2.96 16.00 9.01
C THR A 108 2.93 15.15 7.75
N VAL A 109 1.86 15.31 6.96
CA VAL A 109 1.76 14.75 5.61
C VAL A 109 2.53 15.63 4.63
N GLU A 110 3.31 14.99 3.76
CA GLU A 110 4.07 15.64 2.71
C GLU A 110 3.68 15.10 1.34
N LEU A 111 3.44 16.00 0.39
CA LEU A 111 3.26 15.68 -1.02
C LEU A 111 4.61 15.30 -1.63
N LEU A 112 4.77 14.04 -2.04
CA LEU A 112 6.00 13.52 -2.64
C LEU A 112 5.99 13.62 -4.16
N ALA A 113 4.84 13.40 -4.80
CA ALA A 113 4.68 13.55 -6.25
C ALA A 113 3.25 13.99 -6.60
N ALA A 114 3.11 14.79 -7.66
CA ALA A 114 1.81 15.28 -8.11
C ALA A 114 1.61 15.20 -9.62
N GLY A 115 0.34 15.24 -10.05
CA GLY A 115 -0.07 15.35 -11.45
C GLY A 115 0.30 14.12 -12.28
N GLN A 116 0.26 12.94 -11.70
CA GLN A 116 0.49 11.68 -12.40
C GLN A 116 -0.84 10.92 -12.46
N ALA A 117 -1.23 10.30 -13.56
CA ALA A 117 -2.51 9.56 -13.59
C ALA A 117 -2.36 8.25 -12.77
N TYR A 118 -2.80 8.19 -11.51
CA TYR A 118 -2.40 7.10 -10.61
C TYR A 118 -3.11 5.77 -10.87
N GLY A 119 -2.35 4.69 -10.71
CA GLY A 119 -2.86 3.35 -10.42
C GLY A 119 -2.77 3.05 -8.92
N PHE A 120 -3.47 2.00 -8.49
CA PHE A 120 -3.62 1.63 -7.08
C PHE A 120 -2.29 1.29 -6.38
N GLY A 121 -1.36 0.61 -7.06
CA GLY A 121 -0.18 0.02 -6.42
C GLY A 121 0.92 1.02 -6.04
N VAL A 122 1.44 0.86 -4.82
CA VAL A 122 2.67 1.49 -4.32
C VAL A 122 3.49 0.48 -3.53
N ALA A 123 4.81 0.54 -3.64
CA ALA A 123 5.76 -0.23 -2.85
C ALA A 123 7.00 0.61 -2.56
N ALA A 124 7.66 0.36 -1.43
CA ALA A 124 8.83 1.13 -1.03
C ALA A 124 9.89 0.22 -0.38
N ASP A 125 11.15 0.58 -0.57
CA ASP A 125 12.27 0.13 0.24
C ASP A 125 12.96 1.35 0.87
N ASP A 126 14.08 1.13 1.57
CA ASP A 126 14.75 2.19 2.32
C ASP A 126 15.32 3.30 1.41
N ASP A 127 15.50 3.03 0.11
CA ASP A 127 16.10 3.96 -0.85
C ASP A 127 15.05 4.60 -1.78
N HIS A 128 14.03 3.85 -2.17
CA HIS A 128 13.12 4.22 -3.25
C HIS A 128 11.65 3.91 -2.95
N VAL A 129 10.79 4.70 -3.58
CA VAL A 129 9.34 4.45 -3.67
C VAL A 129 8.99 4.21 -5.13
N TYR A 130 8.21 3.16 -5.38
CA TYR A 130 7.70 2.77 -6.69
C TYR A 130 6.18 2.81 -6.67
N TRP A 131 5.58 3.34 -7.72
CA TRP A 131 4.12 3.37 -7.85
C TRP A 131 3.69 3.23 -9.29
N VAL A 132 2.45 2.80 -9.48
CA VAL A 132 1.85 2.73 -10.80
C VAL A 132 1.28 4.11 -11.16
N ALA A 133 1.61 4.59 -12.36
CA ALA A 133 0.97 5.76 -12.95
C ALA A 133 0.80 5.60 -14.46
N GLY A 134 -0.44 5.56 -14.94
CA GLY A 134 -0.80 5.35 -16.34
C GLY A 134 -0.17 4.05 -16.88
N PRO A 135 0.53 4.09 -18.03
CA PRO A 135 1.20 2.93 -18.61
C PRO A 135 2.62 2.69 -18.04
N SER A 136 2.94 3.25 -16.87
CA SER A 136 4.29 3.22 -16.30
C SER A 136 4.29 2.72 -14.86
N VAL A 137 5.40 2.11 -14.47
CA VAL A 137 5.83 2.10 -13.07
C VAL A 137 6.80 3.27 -12.92
N MET A 138 6.49 4.17 -12.01
CA MET A 138 7.27 5.33 -11.67
C MET A 138 8.13 5.03 -10.44
N ARG A 139 9.20 5.80 -10.27
CA ARG A 139 10.04 5.76 -9.08
C ARG A 139 10.52 7.14 -8.71
N THR A 140 10.72 7.35 -7.42
CA THR A 140 11.56 8.42 -6.90
C THR A 140 12.43 7.88 -5.77
N SER A 141 13.58 8.51 -5.53
CA SER A 141 14.22 8.35 -4.21
C SER A 141 13.40 9.08 -3.17
N THR A 142 13.60 8.78 -1.90
CA THR A 142 12.83 9.44 -0.82
C THR A 142 12.91 10.97 -0.87
N SER A 143 13.91 11.60 -1.48
CA SER A 143 13.97 13.05 -1.67
C SER A 143 14.11 13.50 -3.14
N GLY A 144 13.89 12.58 -4.08
CA GLY A 144 14.16 12.79 -5.49
C GLY A 144 12.98 13.36 -6.26
N GLN A 145 13.21 13.69 -7.53
CA GLN A 145 12.13 13.95 -8.48
C GLN A 145 11.63 12.63 -9.08
N PRO A 146 10.30 12.48 -9.27
CA PRO A 146 9.72 11.33 -9.95
C PRO A 146 10.26 11.11 -11.36
N VAL A 147 10.60 9.87 -11.69
CA VAL A 147 11.02 9.43 -13.02
C VAL A 147 10.33 8.12 -13.40
N ALA A 148 10.17 7.87 -14.69
CA ALA A 148 9.69 6.56 -15.15
C ALA A 148 10.76 5.49 -14.89
N TYR A 149 10.39 4.44 -14.17
CA TYR A 149 11.24 3.27 -13.99
C TYR A 149 11.08 2.30 -15.16
N VAL A 150 9.84 2.01 -15.54
CA VAL A 150 9.48 1.33 -16.80
C VAL A 150 8.25 1.98 -17.40
N SER A 151 8.15 1.96 -18.72
CA SER A 151 7.01 2.54 -19.47
C SER A 151 6.45 1.54 -20.49
N GLY A 152 5.30 1.88 -21.09
CA GLY A 152 4.69 1.08 -22.15
C GLY A 152 4.05 -0.22 -21.67
N GLN A 153 3.64 -0.26 -20.40
CA GLN A 153 2.91 -1.38 -19.81
C GLN A 153 1.43 -1.31 -20.19
N ASN A 154 0.73 -2.44 -20.19
CA ASN A 154 -0.67 -2.53 -20.59
C ASN A 154 -1.61 -2.59 -19.38
N LEU A 155 -1.91 -1.43 -18.79
CA LEU A 155 -2.68 -1.32 -17.53
C LEU A 155 -1.97 -2.02 -16.36
N PRO A 156 -0.76 -1.55 -15.96
CA PRO A 156 -0.18 -1.98 -14.71
C PRO A 156 -1.12 -1.67 -13.53
N PHE A 157 -1.15 -2.50 -12.48
CA PHE A 157 -2.08 -2.31 -11.36
C PHE A 157 -1.42 -2.30 -9.98
N MET A 158 -0.72 -3.39 -9.62
CA MET A 158 0.00 -3.51 -8.36
C MET A 158 1.50 -3.57 -8.60
N VAL A 159 2.28 -3.04 -7.66
CA VAL A 159 3.74 -3.16 -7.60
C VAL A 159 4.14 -3.71 -6.24
N ALA A 160 5.17 -4.54 -6.21
CA ALA A 160 5.78 -5.12 -5.02
C ALA A 160 7.30 -5.19 -5.23
N LEU A 161 8.04 -5.42 -4.14
CA LEU A 161 9.49 -5.53 -4.16
C LEU A 161 9.93 -6.88 -3.61
N ASP A 162 11.00 -7.43 -4.16
CA ASP A 162 11.84 -8.43 -3.50
C ASP A 162 13.22 -7.82 -3.18
N ASP A 163 14.20 -8.63 -2.78
CA ASP A 163 15.53 -8.15 -2.43
C ASP A 163 16.29 -7.52 -3.62
N ALA A 164 15.98 -7.92 -4.85
CA ALA A 164 16.71 -7.54 -6.06
C ALA A 164 15.86 -6.85 -7.13
N ASN A 165 14.53 -7.01 -7.10
CA ASN A 165 13.64 -6.65 -8.19
C ASN A 165 12.46 -5.81 -7.73
N VAL A 166 11.94 -5.06 -8.70
CA VAL A 166 10.60 -4.51 -8.72
C VAL A 166 9.73 -5.46 -9.52
N VAL A 167 8.61 -5.88 -8.94
CA VAL A 167 7.66 -6.81 -9.55
C VAL A 167 6.32 -6.10 -9.70
N TRP A 168 5.67 -6.20 -10.85
CA TRP A 168 4.36 -5.59 -11.06
C TRP A 168 3.42 -6.48 -11.85
N THR A 169 2.12 -6.28 -11.62
CA THR A 169 1.08 -6.90 -12.43
C THR A 169 0.79 -6.02 -13.64
N ASP A 170 0.75 -6.63 -14.83
CA ASP A 170 0.28 -6.02 -16.06
C ASP A 170 -1.11 -6.61 -16.38
N TYR A 171 -2.15 -5.90 -15.94
CA TYR A 171 -3.51 -6.43 -15.91
C TYR A 171 -4.08 -6.63 -17.31
N GLY A 172 -3.80 -5.70 -18.22
CA GLY A 172 -4.27 -5.77 -19.60
C GLY A 172 -3.57 -6.87 -20.40
N ALA A 173 -2.30 -7.19 -20.10
CA ALA A 173 -1.60 -8.32 -20.69
C ALA A 173 -1.87 -9.66 -19.96
N GLY A 174 -2.37 -9.61 -18.72
CA GLY A 174 -2.58 -10.79 -17.89
C GLY A 174 -1.25 -11.42 -17.42
N THR A 175 -0.20 -10.61 -17.25
CA THR A 175 1.15 -11.08 -16.90
C THR A 175 1.62 -10.48 -15.58
N VAL A 176 2.61 -11.14 -14.97
CA VAL A 176 3.45 -10.57 -13.91
C VAL A 176 4.81 -10.30 -14.51
N MET A 177 5.28 -9.08 -14.33
CA MET A 177 6.52 -8.57 -14.89
C MET A 177 7.49 -8.26 -13.76
N GLN A 178 8.80 -8.29 -14.05
CA GLN A 178 9.82 -7.89 -13.09
C GLN A 178 11.02 -7.26 -13.79
N ALA A 179 11.72 -6.38 -13.07
CA ALA A 179 12.98 -5.80 -13.48
C ALA A 179 13.86 -5.49 -12.26
N PRO A 180 15.21 -5.49 -12.40
CA PRO A 180 16.12 -5.19 -11.29
C PRO A 180 16.00 -3.75 -10.80
N LYS A 181 16.06 -3.56 -9.47
CA LYS A 181 16.05 -2.22 -8.82
C LYS A 181 17.14 -1.29 -9.33
#